data_AF-A0A2I0LA63-F1
#
_entry.id   AF-A0A2I0LA63-F1
#
_cell.length_a   1.000
_cell.length_b   1.000
_cell.length_c   1.000
_cell.angle_alpha   90.00
_cell.angle_beta   90.00
_cell.angle_gamma   90.00
#
_symmetry.space_group_name_H-M   'P 1'
#
loop_
_entity.id
_entity.type
_entity.pdbx_description
1 polymer ?
#
loop_
_entity_poly.entity_id
_entity_poly.type
_entity_poly.pdbx_seq_one_letter_code
_entity_poly.pdbx_strand_id
1 'polypeptide(L)'
;MPLNCASIGTKIPQFQPHRTRFLQFPPPHVDRFSSSSSSSSSSSSSSPHRQSSAEQPQTLRASSTQPLMESRHESLDLSAPRAEEYSKELEVAVRVVQLACSLCQRVQESLISKTHDGESVNVQSKDDNSPVTVADWSVQATVSWVLSNYFGSRNVSIVAEEEAQALLKASTNGLLKSVVKTVNECLSEAPRFGLAGPNEALGTEQVLEAIGRCNSTGGGTGRFWALDP
;
A
#
# COMPACT_ATOMS: atom_id res chain seq x y z
N MET A 1 -67.41 -1.42 17.38
CA MET A 1 -66.92 -1.89 18.69
C MET A 1 -66.76 -3.41 18.62
N PRO A 2 -65.74 -3.99 19.29
CA PRO A 2 -64.86 -4.99 18.67
C PRO A 2 -64.83 -6.34 19.45
N LEU A 3 -64.05 -7.39 19.12
CA LEU A 3 -62.87 -7.59 18.24
C LEU A 3 -63.03 -8.87 17.38
N ASN A 4 -62.10 -9.10 16.44
CA ASN A 4 -61.69 -10.46 16.05
C ASN A 4 -60.16 -10.53 15.99
N CYS A 5 -59.55 -11.56 16.58
CA CYS A 5 -58.11 -11.63 16.83
C CYS A 5 -57.47 -12.64 15.88
N ALA A 6 -56.53 -12.20 15.03
CA ALA A 6 -55.78 -13.08 14.15
C ALA A 6 -54.27 -12.82 14.29
N SER A 7 -53.57 -13.74 14.95
CA SER A 7 -52.11 -13.73 15.03
C SER A 7 -51.51 -14.23 13.72
N ILE A 8 -50.72 -13.40 13.04
CA ILE A 8 -49.88 -13.82 11.91
C ILE A 8 -48.42 -13.74 12.36
N GLY A 9 -47.78 -14.91 12.45
CA GLY A 9 -46.40 -15.02 12.90
C GLY A 9 -45.40 -14.62 11.81
N THR A 10 -44.49 -13.71 12.14
CA THR A 10 -43.38 -13.29 11.28
C THR A 10 -42.29 -14.36 11.23
N LYS A 11 -42.04 -14.95 10.06
CA LYS A 11 -40.85 -15.78 9.82
C LYS A 11 -39.63 -14.89 9.57
N ILE A 12 -38.63 -15.00 10.44
CA ILE A 12 -37.32 -14.35 10.27
C ILE A 12 -36.43 -15.28 9.42
N PRO A 13 -35.81 -14.81 8.32
CA PRO A 13 -34.84 -15.60 7.57
C PRO A 13 -33.54 -15.80 8.38
N GLN A 14 -33.09 -17.05 8.53
CA GLN A 14 -31.78 -17.35 9.10
C GLN A 14 -30.68 -17.13 8.04
N PHE A 15 -29.74 -16.23 8.31
CA PHE A 15 -28.50 -16.13 7.53
C PHE A 15 -27.55 -17.27 7.90
N GLN A 16 -27.12 -18.05 6.91
CA GLN A 16 -25.96 -18.94 7.04
C GLN A 16 -24.70 -18.20 6.56
N PRO A 17 -23.62 -18.15 7.38
CA PRO A 17 -22.36 -17.57 6.92
C PRO A 17 -21.63 -18.56 6.01
N HIS A 18 -21.59 -18.28 4.71
CA HIS A 18 -20.74 -19.04 3.79
C HIS A 18 -19.27 -18.77 4.07
N ARG A 19 -18.51 -19.86 4.29
CA ARG A 19 -17.11 -19.86 4.68
C ARG A 19 -16.21 -19.42 3.52
N THR A 20 -15.80 -18.16 3.50
CA THR A 20 -14.88 -17.62 2.50
C THR A 20 -13.56 -18.41 2.52
N ARG A 21 -13.20 -19.05 1.40
CA ARG A 21 -11.85 -19.60 1.22
C ARG A 21 -10.92 -18.43 0.88
N PHE A 22 -9.92 -18.18 1.71
CA PHE A 22 -8.80 -17.33 1.33
C PHE A 22 -8.12 -17.92 0.10
N LEU A 23 -8.03 -17.15 -0.99
CA LEU A 23 -7.12 -17.47 -2.09
C LEU A 23 -5.71 -17.11 -1.63
N GLN A 24 -4.90 -18.14 -1.39
CA GLN A 24 -3.52 -17.99 -0.99
C GLN A 24 -2.67 -17.76 -2.23
N PHE A 25 -2.27 -16.51 -2.48
CA PHE A 25 -1.32 -16.18 -3.53
C PHE A 25 0.07 -16.74 -3.17
N PRO A 26 0.80 -17.35 -4.13
CA PRO A 26 2.19 -17.73 -3.92
C PRO A 26 3.08 -16.48 -3.85
N PRO A 27 4.17 -16.49 -3.05
CA PRO A 27 5.09 -15.37 -2.98
C PRO A 27 5.88 -15.20 -4.31
N PRO A 28 6.23 -13.96 -4.70
CA PRO A 28 7.02 -13.72 -5.91
C PRO A 28 8.44 -14.29 -5.77
N HIS A 29 8.91 -14.92 -6.84
CA HIS A 29 10.25 -15.50 -6.93
C HIS A 29 11.27 -14.37 -7.14
N VAL A 30 12.13 -14.11 -6.16
CA VAL A 30 13.19 -13.09 -6.27
C VAL A 30 14.41 -13.64 -7.00
N ASP A 31 14.59 -13.22 -8.25
CA ASP A 31 15.77 -13.60 -9.03
C ASP A 31 17.04 -12.92 -8.51
N ARG A 32 18.01 -13.75 -8.14
CA ARG A 32 19.24 -13.35 -7.47
C ARG A 32 20.28 -12.86 -8.48
N PHE A 33 20.17 -11.60 -8.90
CA PHE A 33 21.23 -10.93 -9.66
C PHE A 33 22.56 -10.99 -8.89
N SER A 34 23.51 -11.75 -9.45
CA SER A 34 24.82 -11.99 -8.84
C SER A 34 25.83 -10.99 -9.41
N SER A 35 26.06 -9.89 -8.69
CA SER A 35 27.03 -8.87 -9.08
C SER A 35 28.46 -9.35 -8.89
N SER A 36 29.11 -9.79 -9.97
CA SER A 36 30.53 -10.16 -9.97
C SER A 36 31.43 -8.92 -9.90
N SER A 37 31.96 -8.62 -8.72
CA SER A 37 32.98 -7.58 -8.49
C SER A 37 34.35 -8.21 -8.22
N SER A 38 35.17 -8.35 -9.27
CA SER A 38 36.56 -8.80 -9.16
C SER A 38 37.50 -7.60 -9.05
N SER A 39 37.78 -7.18 -7.81
CA SER A 39 38.76 -6.13 -7.50
C SER A 39 40.20 -6.64 -7.65
N SER A 40 40.98 -5.99 -8.52
CA SER A 40 42.42 -6.20 -8.64
C SER A 40 43.22 -5.38 -7.62
N SER A 41 43.99 -6.03 -6.75
CA SER A 41 45.12 -5.38 -6.09
C SER A 41 46.18 -6.39 -5.65
N SER A 42 47.40 -6.18 -6.13
CA SER A 42 48.60 -6.93 -5.79
C SER A 42 49.29 -6.39 -4.53
N SER A 43 49.79 -7.26 -3.66
CA SER A 43 51.07 -7.06 -2.97
C SER A 43 51.50 -8.32 -2.23
N SER A 44 52.52 -8.99 -2.79
CA SER A 44 53.28 -10.04 -2.10
C SER A 44 54.44 -9.40 -1.33
N SER A 45 54.52 -9.65 -0.02
CA SER A 45 55.74 -9.45 0.75
C SER A 45 56.08 -10.72 1.54
N SER A 46 57.37 -11.01 1.62
CA SER A 46 57.89 -12.32 2.04
C SER A 46 58.61 -12.27 3.38
N SER A 47 58.68 -13.44 4.02
CA SER A 47 59.77 -13.95 4.88
C SER A 47 59.45 -14.16 6.38
N PRO A 48 60.11 -15.15 7.04
CA PRO A 48 59.45 -15.96 8.08
C PRO A 48 60.26 -16.19 9.38
N HIS A 49 59.62 -16.85 10.37
CA HIS A 49 60.22 -17.58 11.51
C HIS A 49 61.07 -16.73 12.51
N ARG A 50 61.27 -17.11 13.79
CA ARG A 50 61.11 -18.40 14.50
C ARG A 50 60.90 -18.15 16.02
N GLN A 51 60.23 -19.09 16.69
CA GLN A 51 60.42 -19.69 18.04
C GLN A 51 61.47 -19.05 19.00
N SER A 52 61.37 -19.09 20.34
CA SER A 52 60.86 -20.18 21.21
C SER A 52 60.70 -19.76 22.69
N SER A 53 60.07 -20.64 23.49
CA SER A 53 60.22 -20.83 24.95
C SER A 53 59.57 -19.77 25.86
N ALA A 54 58.53 -20.03 26.66
CA ALA A 54 58.22 -21.14 27.58
C ALA A 54 59.01 -21.11 28.90
N GLU A 55 58.35 -20.65 29.97
CA GLU A 55 58.55 -21.16 31.33
C GLU A 55 57.30 -20.89 32.22
N GLN A 56 56.92 -21.94 32.96
CA GLN A 56 55.93 -22.06 34.05
C GLN A 56 56.58 -23.08 35.03
N PRO A 57 56.12 -23.31 36.28
CA PRO A 57 54.98 -22.73 37.01
C PRO A 57 55.31 -22.40 38.49
N GLN A 58 54.29 -22.06 39.30
CA GLN A 58 53.97 -22.61 40.64
C GLN A 58 52.90 -21.75 41.34
N THR A 59 51.63 -22.19 41.31
CA THR A 59 50.89 -22.80 42.45
C THR A 59 50.69 -21.92 43.68
N LEU A 60 49.41 -21.64 44.03
CA LEU A 60 48.89 -21.76 45.41
C LEU A 60 47.35 -21.81 45.44
N ARG A 61 46.82 -22.57 46.42
CA ARG A 61 45.42 -22.72 46.88
C ARG A 61 44.83 -21.40 47.42
N ALA A 62 43.51 -21.19 47.65
CA ALA A 62 42.27 -21.97 47.41
C ALA A 62 41.01 -21.11 47.67
N SER A 63 39.86 -21.59 47.16
CA SER A 63 38.49 -21.52 47.74
C SER A 63 37.77 -20.19 48.07
N SER A 64 36.57 -20.09 47.46
CA SER A 64 35.29 -19.73 48.10
C SER A 64 34.98 -18.27 48.50
N THR A 65 34.17 -17.61 47.67
CA THR A 65 32.89 -16.96 48.07
C THR A 65 32.03 -16.68 46.83
N GLN A 66 30.70 -16.86 46.92
CA GLN A 66 29.74 -16.33 45.94
C GLN A 66 29.08 -15.06 46.46
N PRO A 67 28.79 -14.10 45.57
CA PRO A 67 27.52 -13.38 45.53
C PRO A 67 26.86 -13.62 44.15
N LEU A 68 25.63 -14.13 44.08
CA LEU A 68 24.36 -13.44 44.34
C LEU A 68 24.10 -12.27 43.35
N MET A 69 22.90 -12.29 42.78
CA MET A 69 22.42 -11.48 41.66
C MET A 69 22.74 -9.98 41.76
N GLU A 70 23.34 -9.45 40.69
CA GLU A 70 22.99 -8.12 40.17
C GLU A 70 22.55 -8.34 38.73
N SER A 71 21.24 -8.59 38.54
CA SER A 71 20.64 -8.66 37.21
C SER A 71 20.65 -7.26 36.62
N ARG A 72 21.75 -6.90 35.96
CA ARG A 72 21.86 -5.67 35.20
C ARG A 72 20.77 -5.71 34.15
N HIS A 73 19.68 -4.98 34.40
CA HIS A 73 18.73 -4.60 33.37
C HIS A 73 19.51 -3.75 32.38
N GLU A 74 20.13 -4.40 31.39
CA GLU A 74 20.29 -3.77 30.09
C GLU A 74 18.87 -3.49 29.60
N SER A 75 18.40 -2.30 29.93
CA SER A 75 17.39 -1.63 29.15
C SER A 75 17.93 -1.55 27.73
N LEU A 76 17.59 -2.57 26.94
CA LEU A 76 17.62 -2.51 25.49
C LEU A 76 16.65 -1.38 25.12
N ASP A 77 17.20 -0.16 25.10
CA ASP A 77 16.60 1.00 24.47
C ASP A 77 16.60 0.72 22.96
N LEU A 78 15.69 -0.18 22.56
CA LEU A 78 15.30 -0.42 21.19
C LEU A 78 14.59 0.83 20.73
N SER A 79 15.41 1.81 20.34
CA SER A 79 15.05 3.11 19.81
C SER A 79 13.71 3.06 19.06
N ALA A 80 12.69 3.61 19.71
CA ALA A 80 11.36 3.75 19.14
C ALA A 80 11.08 5.11 18.42
N PRO A 81 12.05 5.97 18.01
CA PRO A 81 11.70 7.27 17.43
C PRO A 81 11.15 7.15 16.00
N ARG A 82 11.42 6.06 15.27
CA ARG A 82 10.98 5.90 13.87
C ARG A 82 9.53 5.44 13.69
N ALA A 83 8.94 4.78 14.69
CA ALA A 83 7.54 4.36 14.60
C ALA A 83 6.59 5.57 14.66
N GLU A 84 6.97 6.58 15.46
CA GLU A 84 6.25 7.84 15.57
C GLU A 84 6.50 8.79 14.38
N GLU A 85 7.70 8.75 13.78
CA GLU A 85 8.14 9.65 12.69
C GLU A 85 7.20 9.66 11.46
N TYR A 86 6.58 8.51 11.16
CA TYR A 86 5.63 8.33 10.04
C TYR A 86 4.24 7.90 10.50
N SER A 87 3.91 8.12 11.78
CA SER A 87 2.61 7.74 12.37
C SER A 87 1.42 8.34 11.60
N LYS A 88 1.53 9.61 11.17
CA LYS A 88 0.49 10.31 10.41
C LYS A 88 0.41 9.83 8.95
N GLU A 89 1.56 9.68 8.30
CA GLU A 89 1.68 9.09 6.97
C GLU A 89 1.03 7.70 6.92
N LEU A 90 1.33 6.83 7.90
CA LEU A 90 0.74 5.50 8.03
C LEU A 90 -0.78 5.54 8.26
N GLU A 91 -1.27 6.41 9.15
CA GLU A 91 -2.71 6.59 9.40
C GLU A 91 -3.47 6.96 8.12
N VAL A 92 -2.94 7.91 7.34
CA VAL A 92 -3.56 8.35 6.08
C VAL A 92 -3.43 7.28 5.00
N ALA A 93 -2.27 6.61 4.90
CA ALA A 93 -2.02 5.53 3.93
C ALA A 93 -3.01 4.38 4.09
N VAL A 94 -3.21 3.88 5.32
CA VAL A 94 -4.16 2.78 5.58
C VAL A 94 -5.58 3.17 5.17
N ARG A 95 -6.02 4.39 5.51
CA ARG A 95 -7.38 4.86 5.19
C ARG A 95 -7.58 5.08 3.69
N VAL A 96 -6.59 5.62 2.98
CA VAL A 96 -6.72 5.88 1.54
C VAL A 96 -6.67 4.58 0.73
N VAL A 97 -5.90 3.57 1.18
CA VAL A 97 -5.95 2.22 0.61
C VAL A 97 -7.31 1.56 0.86
N GLN A 98 -7.89 1.66 2.06
CA GLN A 98 -9.25 1.15 2.32
C GLN A 98 -10.30 1.81 1.40
N LEU A 99 -10.18 3.12 1.19
CA LEU A 99 -11.02 3.87 0.27
C LEU A 99 -10.84 3.40 -1.19
N ALA A 100 -9.59 3.25 -1.65
CA ALA A 100 -9.25 2.72 -2.98
C ALA A 100 -9.77 1.28 -3.20
N CYS A 101 -9.65 0.39 -2.21
CA CYS A 101 -10.24 -0.95 -2.31
C CYS A 101 -11.76 -0.90 -2.53
N SER A 102 -12.47 0.06 -1.91
CA SER A 102 -13.91 0.23 -2.11
C SER A 102 -14.27 0.78 -3.50
N LEU A 103 -13.38 1.58 -4.10
CA LEU A 103 -13.46 2.03 -5.48
C LEU A 103 -13.35 0.83 -6.43
N CYS A 104 -12.30 0.02 -6.30
CA CYS A 104 -12.05 -1.11 -7.20
C CYS A 104 -13.17 -2.16 -7.11
N GLN A 105 -13.68 -2.44 -5.90
CA GLN A 105 -14.85 -3.31 -5.70
C GLN A 105 -16.10 -2.79 -6.44
N ARG A 106 -16.37 -1.48 -6.36
CA ARG A 106 -17.53 -0.86 -7.05
C ARG A 106 -17.37 -0.86 -8.56
N VAL A 107 -16.16 -0.58 -9.07
CA VAL A 107 -15.86 -0.69 -10.50
C VAL A 107 -16.11 -2.12 -10.95
N GLN A 108 -15.59 -3.12 -10.24
CA GLN A 108 -15.81 -4.54 -10.54
C GLN A 108 -17.30 -4.94 -10.52
N GLU A 109 -18.05 -4.53 -9.50
CA GLU A 109 -19.49 -4.83 -9.38
C GLU A 109 -20.31 -4.22 -10.53
N SER A 110 -20.02 -2.96 -10.90
CA SER A 110 -20.62 -2.27 -12.05
C SER A 110 -20.44 -3.03 -13.38
N LEU A 111 -19.35 -3.79 -13.54
CA LEU A 111 -19.14 -4.64 -14.72
C LEU A 111 -19.99 -5.90 -14.66
N ILE A 112 -19.96 -6.59 -13.52
CA ILE A 112 -20.68 -7.83 -13.30
C ILE A 112 -22.18 -7.59 -13.51
N SER A 113 -22.74 -6.52 -12.95
CA SER A 113 -24.15 -6.13 -13.17
C SER A 113 -24.47 -5.94 -14.66
N LYS A 114 -23.65 -5.16 -15.39
CA LYS A 114 -23.84 -4.93 -16.84
C LYS A 114 -23.78 -6.21 -17.67
N THR A 115 -23.05 -7.24 -17.23
CA THR A 115 -23.03 -8.56 -17.91
C THR A 115 -24.23 -9.45 -17.57
N HIS A 116 -25.00 -9.13 -16.52
CA HIS A 116 -26.18 -9.92 -16.12
C HIS A 116 -27.49 -9.44 -16.75
N ASP A 117 -27.61 -8.17 -17.13
CA ASP A 117 -28.85 -7.56 -17.65
C ASP A 117 -29.19 -7.93 -19.12
N GLY A 118 -28.72 -9.09 -19.61
CA GLY A 118 -29.17 -9.73 -20.85
C GLY A 118 -28.62 -9.15 -22.17
N GLU A 119 -28.17 -7.90 -22.18
CA GLU A 119 -27.37 -7.35 -23.27
C GLU A 119 -25.97 -7.99 -23.21
N SER A 120 -25.71 -8.99 -24.06
CA SER A 120 -24.35 -9.47 -24.33
C SER A 120 -23.61 -8.41 -25.14
N VAL A 121 -23.34 -7.27 -24.51
CA VAL A 121 -22.34 -6.31 -24.96
C VAL A 121 -21.04 -7.09 -24.96
N ASN A 122 -20.68 -7.58 -26.15
CA ASN A 122 -19.37 -8.02 -26.55
C ASN A 122 -18.34 -7.30 -25.67
N VAL A 123 -17.73 -8.01 -24.71
CA VAL A 123 -16.68 -7.48 -23.83
C VAL A 123 -15.58 -7.03 -24.77
N GLN A 124 -15.58 -5.74 -25.10
CA GLN A 124 -15.13 -5.31 -26.43
C GLN A 124 -13.65 -5.66 -26.56
N SER A 125 -13.42 -6.67 -27.39
CA SER A 125 -12.13 -7.33 -27.43
C SER A 125 -11.11 -6.40 -28.06
N LYS A 126 -10.24 -5.83 -27.21
CA LYS A 126 -9.08 -5.00 -27.57
C LYS A 126 -9.42 -3.67 -28.24
N ASP A 127 -9.81 -2.68 -27.43
CA ASP A 127 -9.69 -1.24 -27.74
C ASP A 127 -9.65 -0.43 -26.41
N ASP A 128 -8.56 -0.56 -25.65
CA ASP A 128 -8.02 0.29 -24.55
C ASP A 128 -8.92 0.82 -23.39
N ASN A 129 -10.24 0.65 -23.47
CA ASN A 129 -11.24 1.03 -22.47
C ASN A 129 -11.49 -0.11 -21.45
N SER A 130 -10.43 -0.85 -21.08
CA SER A 130 -10.56 -1.93 -20.10
C SER A 130 -11.09 -1.37 -18.76
N PRO A 131 -11.95 -2.08 -18.03
CA PRO A 131 -12.39 -1.63 -16.72
C PRO A 131 -11.28 -1.48 -15.69
N VAL A 132 -10.17 -2.18 -15.92
CA VAL A 132 -8.91 -2.05 -15.18
C VAL A 132 -8.42 -0.61 -15.29
N THR A 133 -8.25 -0.06 -16.50
CA THR A 133 -7.73 1.30 -16.70
C THR A 133 -8.59 2.40 -16.07
N VAL A 134 -9.92 2.23 -16.01
CA VAL A 134 -10.80 3.13 -15.24
C VAL A 134 -10.49 3.10 -13.74
N ALA A 135 -10.25 1.92 -13.17
CA ALA A 135 -9.88 1.79 -11.76
C ALA A 135 -8.50 2.42 -11.52
N ASP A 136 -7.50 2.09 -12.33
CA ASP A 136 -6.09 2.50 -12.16
C ASP A 136 -5.96 4.03 -12.09
N TRP A 137 -6.47 4.75 -13.10
CA TRP A 137 -6.51 6.22 -13.10
C TRP A 137 -7.30 6.80 -11.93
N SER A 138 -8.40 6.15 -11.52
CA SER A 138 -9.27 6.65 -10.46
C SER A 138 -8.67 6.44 -9.07
N VAL A 139 -7.96 5.34 -8.83
CA VAL A 139 -7.20 5.10 -7.60
C VAL A 139 -6.04 6.09 -7.53
N GLN A 140 -5.25 6.24 -8.59
CA GLN A 140 -4.14 7.19 -8.61
C GLN A 140 -4.59 8.63 -8.36
N ALA A 141 -5.67 9.07 -9.02
CA ALA A 141 -6.28 10.38 -8.76
C ALA A 141 -6.74 10.54 -7.30
N THR A 142 -7.42 9.53 -6.76
CA THR A 142 -7.94 9.52 -5.38
C THR A 142 -6.80 9.61 -4.36
N VAL A 143 -5.79 8.74 -4.49
CA VAL A 143 -4.64 8.68 -3.57
C VAL A 143 -3.84 9.99 -3.64
N SER A 144 -3.53 10.47 -4.83
CA SER A 144 -2.84 11.75 -5.04
C SER A 144 -3.59 12.93 -4.43
N TRP A 145 -4.90 13.01 -4.62
CA TRP A 145 -5.73 14.07 -4.06
C TRP A 145 -5.76 14.02 -2.52
N VAL A 146 -6.00 12.84 -1.93
CA VAL A 146 -6.04 12.68 -0.47
C VAL A 146 -4.68 13.01 0.16
N LEU A 147 -3.58 12.47 -0.37
CA LEU A 147 -2.24 12.79 0.13
C LEU A 147 -1.94 14.29 0.02
N SER A 148 -2.28 14.91 -1.12
CA SER A 148 -2.13 16.36 -1.32
C SER A 148 -2.95 17.20 -0.32
N ASN A 149 -4.13 16.72 0.08
CA ASN A 149 -4.98 17.38 1.05
C ASN A 149 -4.45 17.27 2.49
N TYR A 150 -3.84 16.13 2.87
CA TYR A 150 -3.30 15.91 4.22
C TYR A 150 -1.90 16.50 4.44
N PHE A 151 -1.02 16.45 3.43
CA PHE A 151 0.39 16.82 3.57
C PHE A 151 0.79 18.07 2.77
N GLY A 152 -0.12 18.58 1.92
CA GLY A 152 0.11 19.73 1.03
C GLY A 152 0.73 19.31 -0.29
N SER A 153 0.14 19.74 -1.41
CA SER A 153 0.52 19.34 -2.78
C SER A 153 1.98 19.60 -3.17
N ARG A 154 2.70 20.51 -2.48
CA ARG A 154 4.12 20.77 -2.71
C ARG A 154 5.07 19.84 -1.94
N ASN A 155 4.56 19.14 -0.93
CA ASN A 155 5.33 18.23 -0.07
C ASN A 155 5.11 16.76 -0.46
N VAL A 156 4.15 16.49 -1.35
CA VAL A 156 3.78 15.17 -1.82
C VAL A 156 4.45 14.93 -3.17
N SER A 157 5.39 13.99 -3.18
CA SER A 157 6.03 13.45 -4.39
C SER A 157 5.55 12.01 -4.53
N ILE A 158 5.00 11.63 -5.67
CA ILE A 158 4.46 10.28 -5.91
C ILE A 158 5.06 9.72 -7.20
N VAL A 159 5.63 8.52 -7.10
CA VAL A 159 6.02 7.65 -8.23
C VAL A 159 4.83 6.73 -8.49
N ALA A 160 4.27 6.74 -9.69
CA ALA A 160 3.19 5.84 -10.08
C ALA A 160 3.22 5.58 -11.60
N GLU A 161 2.46 4.59 -12.07
CA GLU A 161 2.47 4.16 -13.48
C GLU A 161 1.68 5.11 -14.39
N GLU A 162 0.56 5.67 -13.92
CA GLU A 162 -0.40 6.29 -14.83
C GLU A 162 -0.09 7.74 -15.23
N GLU A 163 -0.21 8.05 -16.53
CA GLU A 163 -0.01 9.40 -17.05
C GLU A 163 -1.33 10.13 -17.37
N ALA A 164 -1.51 11.34 -16.85
CA ALA A 164 -2.64 12.21 -17.19
C ALA A 164 -2.73 12.52 -18.70
N GLN A 165 -1.59 12.51 -19.41
CA GLN A 165 -1.55 12.69 -20.86
C GLN A 165 -1.99 11.44 -21.64
N ALA A 166 -1.85 10.24 -21.08
CA ALA A 166 -2.41 9.02 -21.66
C ALA A 166 -3.94 9.05 -21.55
N LEU A 167 -4.48 9.33 -20.36
CA LEU A 167 -5.92 9.48 -20.14
C LEU A 167 -6.56 10.56 -21.04
N LEU A 168 -5.89 11.71 -21.22
CA LEU A 168 -6.35 12.77 -22.13
C LEU A 168 -6.46 12.29 -23.59
N LYS A 169 -5.46 11.53 -24.07
CA LYS A 169 -5.46 10.99 -25.45
C LYS A 169 -6.53 9.89 -25.62
N ALA A 170 -6.72 9.05 -24.60
CA ALA A 170 -7.74 8.00 -24.58
C ALA A 170 -9.17 8.51 -24.31
N SER A 171 -9.34 9.81 -24.01
CA SER A 171 -10.63 10.41 -23.65
C SER A 171 -11.69 10.42 -24.78
N THR A 172 -11.36 9.98 -25.99
CA THR A 172 -12.27 9.93 -27.16
C THR A 172 -13.58 9.18 -26.86
N ASN A 173 -13.53 8.15 -26.02
CA ASN A 173 -14.65 7.26 -25.72
C ASN A 173 -15.35 7.56 -24.38
N GLY A 174 -15.24 8.79 -23.86
CA GLY A 174 -15.84 9.17 -22.57
C GLY A 174 -15.14 8.58 -21.34
N LEU A 175 -14.00 7.91 -21.52
CA LEU A 175 -13.16 7.32 -20.48
C LEU A 175 -12.85 8.31 -19.34
N LEU A 176 -12.42 9.53 -19.68
CA LEU A 176 -12.16 10.61 -18.72
C LEU A 176 -13.41 10.99 -17.90
N LYS A 177 -14.61 10.96 -18.50
CA LYS A 177 -15.86 11.20 -17.76
C LYS A 177 -16.14 10.06 -16.78
N SER A 178 -15.84 8.82 -17.14
CA SER A 178 -15.93 7.66 -16.24
C SER A 178 -14.96 7.79 -15.07
N VAL A 179 -13.69 8.13 -15.32
CA VAL A 179 -12.69 8.39 -14.26
C VAL A 179 -13.13 9.53 -13.34
N VAL A 180 -13.50 10.69 -13.87
CA VAL A 180 -13.98 11.83 -13.07
C VAL A 180 -15.20 11.46 -12.23
N LYS A 181 -16.14 10.69 -12.79
CA LYS A 181 -17.29 10.18 -12.04
C LYS A 181 -16.85 9.24 -10.90
N THR A 182 -16.04 8.22 -11.21
CA THR A 182 -15.58 7.21 -10.26
C THR A 182 -14.76 7.81 -9.12
N VAL A 183 -13.89 8.79 -9.40
CA VAL A 183 -13.15 9.56 -8.39
C VAL A 183 -14.10 10.32 -7.46
N ASN A 184 -15.11 11.01 -7.99
CA ASN A 184 -16.07 11.76 -7.17
C ASN A 184 -16.96 10.85 -6.31
N GLU A 185 -17.45 9.73 -6.88
CA GLU A 185 -18.18 8.69 -6.11
C GLU A 185 -17.30 8.00 -5.07
N CYS A 186 -15.98 8.01 -5.24
CA CYS A 186 -15.05 7.51 -4.23
C CYS A 186 -14.87 8.56 -3.12
N LEU A 187 -14.51 9.78 -3.48
CA LEU A 187 -14.23 10.86 -2.54
C LEU A 187 -15.45 11.31 -1.71
N SER A 188 -16.68 11.10 -2.18
CA SER A 188 -17.89 11.28 -1.35
C SER A 188 -17.95 10.33 -0.16
N GLU A 189 -17.36 9.12 -0.29
CA GLU A 189 -17.33 8.10 0.74
C GLU A 189 -16.12 8.23 1.69
N ALA A 190 -15.17 9.12 1.39
CA ALA A 190 -13.97 9.36 2.21
C ALA A 190 -14.26 9.54 3.72
N PRO A 191 -15.33 10.26 4.15
CA PRO A 191 -15.68 10.38 5.57
C PRO A 191 -15.96 9.05 6.27
N ARG A 192 -16.44 8.02 5.56
CA ARG A 192 -16.69 6.67 6.12
C ARG A 192 -15.39 5.97 6.56
N PHE A 193 -14.27 6.37 5.99
CA PHE A 193 -12.92 5.87 6.31
C PHE A 193 -12.15 6.84 7.22
N GLY A 194 -12.78 7.90 7.74
CA GLY A 194 -12.11 8.92 8.55
C GLY A 194 -11.17 9.82 7.74
N LEU A 195 -11.47 10.03 6.45
CA LEU A 195 -10.79 10.97 5.56
C LEU A 195 -11.69 12.17 5.25
N ALA A 196 -11.09 13.34 5.07
CA ALA A 196 -11.82 14.50 4.54
C ALA A 196 -12.11 14.30 3.03
N GLY A 197 -13.38 14.39 2.64
CA GLY A 197 -13.78 14.55 1.23
C GLY A 197 -13.61 16.01 0.77
N PRO A 198 -13.70 16.29 -0.54
CA PRO A 198 -13.68 17.65 -1.07
C PRO A 198 -14.99 18.38 -0.70
N ASN A 199 -14.94 19.71 -0.56
CA ASN A 199 -16.13 20.53 -0.28
C ASN A 199 -17.14 20.51 -1.44
N GLU A 200 -16.64 20.37 -2.67
CA GLU A 200 -17.39 20.35 -3.92
C GLU A 200 -16.83 19.25 -4.82
N ALA A 201 -17.63 18.72 -5.75
CA ALA A 201 -17.17 17.71 -6.69
C ALA A 201 -15.99 18.21 -7.54
N LEU A 202 -14.98 17.37 -7.74
CA LEU A 202 -13.80 17.69 -8.54
C LEU A 202 -14.16 17.74 -10.03
N GLY A 203 -13.80 18.84 -10.69
CA GLY A 203 -13.85 18.98 -12.14
C GLY A 203 -12.78 18.15 -12.86
N THR A 204 -12.95 18.00 -14.17
CA THR A 204 -12.06 17.25 -15.06
C THR A 204 -10.60 17.65 -14.90
N GLU A 205 -10.35 18.96 -14.86
CA GLU A 205 -9.01 19.56 -14.76
C GLU A 205 -8.35 19.22 -13.43
N GLN A 206 -9.12 19.19 -12.33
CA GLN A 206 -8.61 18.87 -10.99
C GLN A 206 -8.26 17.38 -10.83
N VAL A 207 -9.03 16.50 -11.49
CA VAL A 207 -8.74 15.05 -11.55
C VAL A 207 -7.47 14.80 -12.39
N LEU A 208 -7.36 15.44 -13.56
CA LEU A 208 -6.15 15.38 -14.39
C LEU A 208 -4.92 15.96 -13.68
N GLU A 209 -5.08 17.06 -12.92
CA GLU A 209 -4.01 17.62 -12.09
C GLU A 209 -3.58 16.65 -10.99
N ALA A 210 -4.54 15.97 -10.33
CA ALA A 210 -4.22 14.95 -9.33
C ALA A 210 -3.40 13.80 -9.91
N ILE A 211 -3.80 13.25 -11.07
CA ILE A 211 -3.01 12.23 -11.77
C ILE A 211 -1.63 12.80 -12.16
N GLY A 212 -1.60 14.01 -12.72
CA GLY A 212 -0.37 14.67 -13.20
C GLY A 212 0.66 15.04 -12.12
N ARG A 213 0.27 15.06 -10.84
CA ARG A 213 1.22 15.18 -9.70
C ARG A 213 2.01 13.89 -9.42
N CYS A 214 1.61 12.75 -9.99
CA CYS A 214 2.29 11.46 -9.80
C CYS A 214 3.42 11.25 -10.80
N ASN A 215 4.24 12.29 -11.02
CA ASN A 215 5.31 12.31 -12.02
C ASN A 215 6.71 12.28 -11.40
N SER A 216 6.84 11.80 -10.16
CA SER A 216 8.14 11.68 -9.51
C SER A 216 8.96 10.58 -10.15
N THR A 217 10.26 10.84 -10.32
CA THR A 217 11.24 9.80 -10.69
C THR A 217 11.72 8.99 -9.49
N GLY A 218 11.28 9.32 -8.28
CA GLY A 218 11.85 8.81 -7.04
C GLY A 218 13.33 9.21 -6.90
N GLY A 219 14.07 8.47 -6.07
CA GLY A 219 15.51 8.64 -5.92
C GLY A 219 16.08 8.01 -4.66
N GLY A 220 17.40 8.10 -4.48
CA GLY A 220 18.11 7.63 -3.28
C GLY A 220 18.07 8.62 -2.10
N THR A 221 17.44 9.78 -2.25
CA THR A 221 17.34 10.84 -1.24
C THR A 221 15.97 11.53 -1.31
N GLY A 222 15.58 12.21 -0.22
CA GLY A 222 14.28 12.86 -0.10
C GLY A 222 13.17 11.92 0.41
N ARG A 223 11.92 12.35 0.28
CA ARG A 223 10.73 11.56 0.64
C ARG A 223 9.77 11.54 -0.55
N PHE A 224 9.27 10.35 -0.89
CA PHE A 224 8.27 10.14 -1.93
C PHE A 224 7.39 8.93 -1.56
N TRP A 225 6.20 8.91 -2.14
CA TRP A 225 5.29 7.76 -2.12
C TRP A 225 5.51 6.93 -3.38
N ALA A 226 5.39 5.62 -3.27
CA ALA A 226 5.28 4.72 -4.42
C ALA A 226 3.85 4.17 -4.46
N LEU A 227 3.22 4.22 -5.63
CA LEU A 227 1.86 3.75 -5.84
C LEU A 227 1.80 2.90 -7.11
N ASP A 228 1.30 1.70 -6.94
CA ASP A 228 0.82 0.79 -7.99
C ASP A 228 -0.70 0.71 -7.74
N PRO A 229 -1.56 1.29 -8.59
CA PRO A 229 -2.96 1.61 -8.27
C PRO A 229 -3.94 0.41 -8.23
#